data_AF-A0A839RW11-F1
#
_entry.id   AF-A0A839RW11-F1
#
_cell.length_a   1.000
_cell.length_b   1.000
_cell.length_c   1.000
_cell.angle_alpha   90.00
_cell.angle_beta   90.00
_cell.angle_gamma   90.00
#
_symmetry.space_group_name_H-M   'P 1'
#
loop_
_entity.id
_entity.type
_entity.pdbx_description
1 polymer ?
#
loop_
_entity_poly.entity_id
_entity_poly.type
_entity_poly.pdbx_seq_one_letter_code
_entity_poly.pdbx_strand_id
1 'polypeptide(L)'
;MKDSDLHWLPDRQLGAAATLAHADELVGQVSDLLFAYQTRPDGIFELGEQRDFSNTRTVVKHVVPIPRKVPLLVADVLVALRGALEHALFAEVEFRDGPLEETAARLVDIPASLTIKDFESWAKKRVKNGPASLQPGSELVIRIKNLQPFNRQDAENHRLARLVLHTNHAKHRTPAVTAVRIAAMYNENQMPHSIAALPPRPEAPLGVGDILAETPIGTPCTRRRNAPVRR
;
A
#
# COMPACT_ATOMS: atom_id res chain seq x y z
N MET A 1 17.89 -30.18 -15.06
CA MET A 1 16.97 -29.74 -16.12
C MET A 1 17.03 -28.22 -16.15
N LYS A 2 17.45 -27.62 -17.26
CA LYS A 2 17.24 -26.18 -17.48
C LYS A 2 15.81 -26.07 -18.00
N ASP A 3 14.91 -25.47 -17.22
CA ASP A 3 13.58 -25.10 -17.71
C ASP A 3 13.77 -24.11 -18.85
N SER A 4 13.39 -24.51 -20.07
CA SER A 4 13.51 -23.69 -21.28
C SER A 4 12.62 -22.44 -21.28
N ASP A 5 11.69 -22.34 -20.34
CA ASP A 5 10.66 -21.30 -20.36
C ASP A 5 11.07 -20.04 -19.57
N LEU A 6 12.20 -20.06 -18.86
CA LEU A 6 12.70 -18.96 -18.04
C LEU A 6 13.98 -18.30 -18.57
N HIS A 7 14.26 -18.38 -19.88
CA HIS A 7 15.48 -17.80 -20.48
C HIS A 7 15.71 -16.31 -20.19
N TRP A 8 14.66 -15.56 -19.83
CA TRP A 8 14.73 -14.14 -19.48
C TRP A 8 15.16 -13.89 -18.03
N LEU A 9 15.04 -14.88 -17.14
CA LEU A 9 15.35 -14.77 -15.70
C LEU A 9 16.64 -15.53 -15.39
N PRO A 10 17.72 -14.85 -14.97
CA PRO A 10 18.94 -15.54 -14.59
C PRO A 10 18.73 -16.49 -13.41
N ASP A 11 19.34 -17.68 -13.43
CA ASP A 11 19.20 -18.72 -12.38
C ASP A 11 19.43 -18.19 -10.96
N ARG A 12 20.38 -17.26 -10.78
CA ARG A 12 20.66 -16.61 -9.49
C ARG A 12 19.46 -15.85 -8.90
N GLN A 13 18.52 -15.42 -9.74
CA GLN A 13 17.33 -14.66 -9.34
C GLN A 13 16.11 -15.56 -9.04
N LEU A 14 16.24 -16.89 -9.15
CA LEU A 14 15.16 -17.82 -8.84
C LEU A 14 14.66 -17.69 -7.40
N GLY A 15 15.55 -17.41 -6.44
CA GLY A 15 15.17 -17.17 -5.04
C GLY A 15 14.29 -15.92 -4.87
N ALA A 16 14.61 -14.84 -5.58
CA ALA A 16 13.79 -13.63 -5.60
C ALA A 16 12.42 -13.90 -6.26
N ALA A 17 12.39 -14.64 -7.37
CA ALA A 17 11.15 -15.03 -8.03
C ALA A 17 10.25 -15.91 -7.14
N ALA A 18 10.82 -16.88 -6.43
CA ALA A 18 10.09 -17.70 -5.47
C ALA A 18 9.51 -16.85 -4.32
N THR A 19 10.27 -15.85 -3.85
CA THR A 19 9.78 -14.92 -2.81
C THR A 19 8.63 -14.06 -3.33
N LEU A 20 8.67 -13.63 -4.60
CA LEU A 20 7.55 -12.92 -5.24
C LEU A 20 6.32 -13.81 -5.41
N ALA A 21 6.50 -15.07 -5.82
CA ALA A 21 5.39 -16.02 -5.92
C ALA A 21 4.71 -16.25 -4.55
N HIS A 22 5.50 -16.34 -3.48
CA HIS A 22 4.96 -16.40 -2.12
C HIS A 22 4.19 -15.12 -1.74
N ALA A 23 4.71 -13.94 -2.09
CA ALA A 23 4.00 -12.69 -1.86
C ALA A 23 2.65 -12.65 -2.61
N ASP A 24 2.60 -13.18 -3.84
CA ASP A 24 1.38 -13.28 -4.65
C ASP A 24 0.35 -14.22 -4.01
N GLU A 25 0.79 -15.39 -3.51
CA GLU A 25 -0.08 -16.31 -2.77
C GLU A 25 -0.70 -15.64 -1.53
N LEU A 26 0.10 -14.90 -0.76
CA LEU A 26 -0.39 -14.14 0.40
C LEU A 26 -1.39 -13.05 -0.01
N VAL A 27 -1.19 -12.37 -1.14
CA VAL A 27 -2.15 -11.41 -1.71
C VAL A 27 -3.45 -12.10 -2.09
N GLY A 28 -3.39 -13.32 -2.65
CA GLY A 28 -4.55 -14.16 -2.92
C GLY A 28 -5.36 -14.42 -1.64
N GLN A 29 -4.70 -14.87 -0.57
CA GLN A 29 -5.36 -15.11 0.72
C GLN A 29 -5.99 -13.86 1.33
N VAL A 30 -5.33 -12.70 1.23
CA VAL A 30 -5.91 -11.40 1.65
C VAL A 30 -7.16 -11.08 0.84
N SER A 31 -7.10 -11.29 -0.48
CA SER A 31 -8.21 -11.01 -1.40
C SER A 31 -9.43 -11.88 -1.09
N ASP A 32 -9.24 -13.18 -0.85
CA ASP A 32 -10.33 -14.09 -0.48
C ASP A 32 -11.00 -13.69 0.84
N LEU A 33 -10.20 -13.33 1.86
CA LEU A 33 -10.72 -12.86 3.15
C LEU A 33 -11.48 -11.54 3.02
N LEU A 34 -10.96 -10.60 2.24
CA LEU A 34 -11.63 -9.33 1.99
C LEU A 34 -12.91 -9.53 1.18
N PHE A 35 -12.90 -10.41 0.18
CA PHE A 35 -14.09 -10.73 -0.61
C PHE A 35 -15.18 -11.34 0.28
N ALA A 36 -14.85 -12.36 1.06
CA ALA A 36 -15.79 -13.00 2.00
C ALA A 36 -16.33 -12.00 3.04
N TYR A 37 -15.50 -11.05 3.47
CA TYR A 37 -15.91 -9.97 4.37
C TYR A 37 -16.83 -8.94 3.68
N GLN A 38 -16.56 -8.59 2.43
CA GLN A 38 -17.32 -7.58 1.69
C GLN A 38 -18.67 -8.10 1.18
N THR A 39 -18.77 -9.41 0.93
CA THR A 39 -19.97 -10.07 0.38
C THR A 39 -20.89 -10.67 1.44
N ARG A 40 -20.67 -10.31 2.72
CA ARG A 40 -21.52 -10.79 3.82
C ARG A 40 -22.99 -10.40 3.59
N PRO A 41 -23.95 -11.32 3.80
CA PRO A 41 -25.37 -11.06 3.58
C PRO A 41 -25.91 -9.87 4.40
N ASP A 42 -25.42 -9.73 5.63
CA ASP A 42 -25.86 -8.69 6.58
C ASP A 42 -25.24 -7.31 6.30
N GLY A 43 -24.39 -7.20 5.28
CA GLY A 43 -23.61 -6.01 4.98
C GLY A 43 -22.44 -5.77 5.93
N ILE A 44 -21.68 -4.71 5.67
CA ILE A 44 -20.50 -4.31 6.45
C ILE A 44 -20.84 -3.25 7.50
N PHE A 45 -21.84 -2.42 7.23
CA PHE A 45 -22.26 -1.34 8.10
C PHE A 45 -23.78 -1.23 8.09
N GLU A 46 -24.32 -0.78 9.21
CA GLU A 46 -25.73 -0.48 9.37
C GLU A 46 -25.91 1.04 9.47
N LEU A 47 -26.87 1.57 8.69
CA LEU A 47 -27.25 2.97 8.73
C LEU A 47 -28.57 3.14 9.46
N GLY A 48 -28.64 4.16 10.30
CA GLY A 48 -29.85 4.56 11.01
C GLY A 48 -30.29 5.96 10.63
N GLU A 49 -31.60 6.21 10.72
CA GLU A 49 -32.14 7.56 10.72
C GLU A 49 -32.17 8.10 12.15
N GLN A 50 -31.59 9.28 12.36
CA GLN A 50 -31.75 10.07 13.58
C GLN A 50 -32.49 11.36 13.22
N ARG A 51 -33.67 11.56 13.82
CA ARG A 51 -34.44 12.80 13.64
C ARG A 51 -34.04 13.80 14.71
N ASP A 52 -33.61 14.96 14.26
CA ASP A 52 -33.42 16.16 15.07
C ASP A 52 -34.44 17.19 14.56
N PHE A 53 -34.97 18.06 15.42
CA PHE A 53 -36.22 18.82 15.20
C PHE A 53 -36.37 19.46 13.80
N SER A 54 -35.28 19.96 13.21
CA SER A 54 -35.26 20.58 11.88
C SER A 54 -34.67 19.70 10.77
N ASN A 55 -33.98 18.60 11.10
CA ASN A 55 -33.17 17.81 10.16
C ASN A 55 -33.29 16.29 10.38
N THR A 56 -33.31 15.54 9.29
CA THR A 56 -33.07 14.10 9.30
C THR A 56 -31.59 13.82 9.06
N ARG A 57 -30.93 13.10 9.97
CA ARG A 57 -29.54 12.65 9.86
C ARG A 57 -29.46 11.16 9.55
N THR A 58 -28.59 10.78 8.62
CA THR A 58 -28.18 9.38 8.41
C THR A 58 -26.91 9.13 9.21
N VAL A 59 -27.00 8.24 10.20
CA VAL A 59 -25.90 7.91 11.11
C VAL A 59 -25.45 6.48 10.95
N VAL A 60 -24.16 6.22 11.14
CA VAL A 60 -23.62 4.85 11.19
C VAL A 60 -23.97 4.23 12.55
N LYS A 61 -24.80 3.20 12.57
CA LYS A 61 -25.18 2.48 13.79
C LYS A 61 -24.23 1.34 14.12
N HIS A 62 -23.69 0.70 13.10
CA HIS A 62 -22.83 -0.46 13.27
C HIS A 62 -21.80 -0.52 12.15
N VAL A 63 -20.61 -1.01 12.49
CA VAL A 63 -19.56 -1.36 11.53
C VAL A 63 -19.01 -2.71 11.97
N VAL A 64 -19.10 -3.69 11.07
CA VAL A 64 -18.50 -5.00 11.29
C VAL A 64 -16.97 -4.80 11.32
N PRO A 65 -16.24 -5.37 12.29
CA PRO A 65 -14.79 -5.24 12.31
C PRO A 65 -14.17 -6.07 11.18
N ILE A 66 -13.10 -5.53 10.58
CA ILE A 66 -12.31 -6.28 9.61
C ILE A 66 -11.69 -7.50 10.30
N PRO A 67 -11.67 -8.69 9.66
CA PRO A 67 -11.07 -9.88 10.24
C PRO A 67 -9.62 -9.64 10.63
N ARG A 68 -9.25 -9.94 11.88
CA ARG A 68 -7.89 -9.72 12.42
C ARG A 68 -6.79 -10.41 11.61
N LYS A 69 -7.12 -11.45 10.86
CA LYS A 69 -6.19 -12.15 9.96
C LYS A 69 -5.74 -11.29 8.77
N VAL A 70 -6.59 -10.37 8.30
CA VAL A 70 -6.27 -9.48 7.17
C VAL A 70 -5.04 -8.62 7.45
N PRO A 71 -4.98 -7.81 8.53
CA PRO A 71 -3.81 -6.97 8.78
C PRO A 71 -2.53 -7.77 9.04
N LEU A 72 -2.63 -9.00 9.58
CA LEU A 72 -1.50 -9.91 9.75
C LEU A 72 -0.95 -10.37 8.39
N LEU A 73 -1.80 -10.89 7.51
CA LEU A 73 -1.38 -11.30 6.18
C LEU A 73 -0.86 -10.14 5.34
N VAL A 74 -1.45 -8.95 5.47
CA VAL A 74 -0.92 -7.74 4.80
C VAL A 74 0.48 -7.42 5.30
N ALA A 75 0.76 -7.56 6.61
CA ALA A 75 2.12 -7.41 7.13
C ALA A 75 3.08 -8.44 6.51
N ASP A 76 2.66 -9.70 6.40
CA ASP A 76 3.45 -10.76 5.79
C ASP A 76 3.73 -10.49 4.31
N VAL A 77 2.73 -10.02 3.54
CA VAL A 77 2.90 -9.58 2.14
C VAL A 77 3.97 -8.50 2.05
N LEU A 78 3.89 -7.48 2.90
CA LEU A 78 4.84 -6.36 2.87
C LEU A 78 6.27 -6.82 3.20
N VAL A 79 6.42 -7.74 4.16
CA VAL A 79 7.71 -8.35 4.51
C VAL A 79 8.24 -9.18 3.35
N ALA A 80 7.41 -10.02 2.72
CA ALA A 80 7.80 -10.83 1.57
C ALA A 80 8.22 -9.97 0.37
N LEU A 81 7.48 -8.90 0.05
CA LEU A 81 7.83 -7.97 -1.02
C LEU A 81 9.17 -7.27 -0.77
N ARG A 82 9.44 -6.86 0.47
CA ARG A 82 10.75 -6.29 0.84
C ARG A 82 11.85 -7.34 0.77
N GLY A 83 11.58 -8.55 1.24
CA GLY A 83 12.50 -9.68 1.17
C GLY A 83 12.87 -10.02 -0.28
N ALA A 84 11.92 -9.97 -1.21
CA ALA A 84 12.18 -10.22 -2.63
C ALA A 84 13.18 -9.21 -3.23
N LEU A 85 13.06 -7.92 -2.87
CA LEU A 85 14.01 -6.89 -3.28
C LEU A 85 15.41 -7.13 -2.71
N GLU A 86 15.49 -7.47 -1.42
CA GLU A 86 16.76 -7.73 -0.72
C GLU A 86 17.42 -9.03 -1.22
N HIS A 87 16.66 -10.10 -1.48
CA HIS A 87 17.14 -11.33 -2.12
C HIS A 87 17.67 -11.08 -3.53
N ALA A 88 16.96 -10.28 -4.34
CA ALA A 88 17.42 -9.95 -5.68
C ALA A 88 18.74 -9.18 -5.67
N LEU A 89 18.87 -8.24 -4.74
CA LEU A 89 20.10 -7.49 -4.54
C LEU A 89 21.23 -8.40 -4.06
N PHE A 90 20.96 -9.27 -3.09
CA PHE A 90 21.92 -10.21 -2.53
C PHE A 90 22.49 -11.15 -3.60
N ALA A 91 21.62 -11.77 -4.40
CA ALA A 91 22.03 -12.63 -5.49
C ALA A 91 22.89 -11.90 -6.54
N GLU A 92 22.60 -10.62 -6.80
CA GLU A 92 23.38 -9.82 -7.74
C GLU A 92 24.74 -9.41 -7.18
N VAL A 93 24.83 -9.13 -5.87
CA VAL A 93 26.11 -8.88 -5.20
C VAL A 93 26.96 -10.13 -5.17
N GLU A 94 26.41 -11.28 -4.76
CA GLU A 94 27.16 -12.56 -4.74
C GLU A 94 27.66 -12.96 -6.13
N PHE A 95 26.88 -12.70 -7.17
CA PHE A 95 27.30 -12.96 -8.54
C PHE A 95 28.51 -12.11 -8.98
N ARG A 96 28.63 -10.88 -8.47
CA ARG A 96 29.70 -9.94 -8.85
C ARG A 96 30.94 -10.09 -7.97
N ASP A 97 30.72 -10.23 -6.67
CA ASP A 97 31.78 -10.16 -5.65
C ASP A 97 32.19 -11.56 -5.14
N GLY A 98 31.44 -12.60 -5.51
CA GLY A 98 31.58 -13.95 -4.95
C GLY A 98 30.82 -14.12 -3.62
N PRO A 99 30.98 -15.29 -2.96
CA PRO A 99 30.35 -15.55 -1.67
C PRO A 99 30.72 -14.49 -0.63
N LEU A 100 29.71 -14.00 0.10
CA LEU A 100 29.89 -12.92 1.06
C LEU A 100 30.14 -13.46 2.48
N GLU A 101 31.08 -12.82 3.18
CA GLU A 101 31.24 -12.95 4.64
C GLU A 101 29.97 -12.47 5.36
N GLU A 102 29.65 -13.07 6.52
CA GLU A 102 28.41 -12.76 7.26
C GLU A 102 28.25 -11.27 7.57
N THR A 103 29.35 -10.58 7.89
CA THR A 103 29.34 -9.15 8.20
C THR A 103 29.00 -8.28 6.98
N ALA A 104 29.47 -8.66 5.78
CA ALA A 104 29.16 -7.99 4.53
C ALA A 104 27.75 -8.32 4.05
N ALA A 105 27.33 -9.58 4.20
CA ALA A 105 25.99 -10.07 3.89
C ALA A 105 24.90 -9.26 4.62
N ARG A 106 25.11 -8.97 5.92
CA ARG A 106 24.17 -8.16 6.73
C ARG A 106 24.02 -6.70 6.26
N LEU A 107 24.94 -6.20 5.44
CA LEU A 107 24.89 -4.84 4.88
C LEU A 107 24.22 -4.78 3.50
N VAL A 108 23.80 -5.92 2.96
CA VAL A 108 23.02 -5.98 1.74
C VAL A 108 21.55 -5.70 2.08
N ASP A 109 21.16 -4.44 1.92
CA ASP A 109 19.77 -4.00 2.07
C ASP A 109 19.44 -2.95 1.00
N ILE A 110 18.14 -2.74 0.73
CA ILE A 110 17.66 -1.68 -0.15
C ILE A 110 17.22 -0.47 0.69
N PRO A 111 17.85 0.71 0.52
CA PRO A 111 17.39 1.93 1.20
C PRO A 111 16.12 2.48 0.54
N ALA A 112 15.34 3.22 1.32
CA ALA A 112 14.21 4.02 0.84
C ALA A 112 14.38 5.48 1.30
N SER A 113 15.44 6.13 0.81
CA SER A 113 15.82 7.47 1.26
C SER A 113 14.91 8.55 0.69
N LEU A 114 14.37 9.40 1.58
CA LEU A 114 13.59 10.58 1.19
C LEU A 114 14.47 11.77 0.81
N THR A 115 15.74 11.77 1.22
CA THR A 115 16.73 12.80 0.86
C THR A 115 18.02 12.19 0.33
N ILE A 116 18.76 12.96 -0.45
CA ILE A 116 20.10 12.55 -0.94
C ILE A 116 21.09 12.33 0.21
N LYS A 117 20.99 13.14 1.27
CA LYS A 117 21.86 13.05 2.45
C LYS A 117 21.68 11.71 3.18
N ASP A 118 20.44 11.23 3.31
CA ASP A 118 20.17 9.94 3.94
C ASP A 118 20.73 8.79 3.11
N PHE A 119 20.66 8.90 1.78
CA PHE A 119 21.27 7.93 0.88
C PHE A 119 22.80 7.91 0.97
N GLU A 120 23.44 9.08 1.03
CA GLU A 120 24.90 9.16 1.22
C GLU A 120 25.33 8.59 2.57
N SER A 121 24.56 8.83 3.64
CA SER A 121 24.77 8.21 4.95
C SER A 121 24.68 6.67 4.88
N TRP A 122 23.68 6.16 4.17
CA TRP A 122 23.55 4.72 3.89
C TRP A 122 24.75 4.16 3.12
N ALA A 123 25.20 4.84 2.07
CA ALA A 123 26.34 4.40 1.25
C ALA A 123 27.67 4.43 2.03
N LYS A 124 27.89 5.44 2.88
CA LYS A 124 29.09 5.56 3.73
C LYS A 124 29.29 4.36 4.67
N LYS A 125 28.20 3.79 5.20
CA LYS A 125 28.27 2.61 6.09
C LYS A 125 28.85 1.37 5.40
N ARG A 126 28.82 1.33 4.06
CA ARG A 126 29.29 0.20 3.25
C ARG A 126 30.75 0.34 2.78
N VAL A 127 31.38 1.49 3.02
CA VAL A 127 32.79 1.72 2.62
C VAL A 127 33.74 0.77 3.34
N LYS A 128 33.52 0.52 4.65
CA LYS A 128 34.48 -0.24 5.47
C LYS A 128 34.23 -1.76 5.45
N ASN A 129 32.95 -2.16 5.53
CA ASN A 129 32.56 -3.56 5.74
C ASN A 129 31.59 -4.08 4.67
N GLY A 130 31.22 -3.24 3.70
CA GLY A 130 30.26 -3.61 2.66
C GLY A 130 30.92 -4.34 1.48
N PRO A 131 30.15 -5.11 0.71
CA PRO A 131 30.59 -5.70 -0.54
C PRO A 131 31.16 -4.65 -1.52
N ALA A 132 32.13 -5.03 -2.36
CA ALA A 132 32.76 -4.14 -3.33
C ALA A 132 31.73 -3.53 -4.29
N SER A 133 30.77 -4.33 -4.74
CA SER A 133 29.65 -3.89 -5.57
C SER A 133 28.68 -2.94 -4.87
N LEU A 134 28.74 -2.77 -3.55
CA LEU A 134 27.93 -1.81 -2.79
C LEU A 134 28.73 -0.59 -2.29
N GLN A 135 29.96 -0.43 -2.73
CA GLN A 135 30.75 0.75 -2.41
C GLN A 135 30.28 1.98 -3.21
N PRO A 136 30.42 3.21 -2.65
CA PRO A 136 30.08 4.43 -3.36
C PRO A 136 30.74 4.52 -4.75
N GLY A 137 29.95 4.86 -5.77
CA GLY A 137 30.43 4.99 -7.15
C GLY A 137 30.35 3.71 -8.00
N SER A 138 30.07 2.56 -7.38
CA SER A 138 29.79 1.33 -8.12
C SER A 138 28.53 1.44 -8.99
N GLU A 139 28.48 0.65 -10.06
CA GLU A 139 27.33 0.60 -10.97
C GLU A 139 26.03 0.25 -10.22
N LEU A 140 26.10 -0.68 -9.26
CA LEU A 140 24.94 -1.12 -8.49
C LEU A 140 24.43 -0.01 -7.57
N VAL A 141 25.32 0.72 -6.89
CA VAL A 141 24.93 1.88 -6.08
C VAL A 141 24.29 2.98 -6.93
N ILE A 142 24.78 3.21 -8.16
CA ILE A 142 24.15 4.15 -9.10
C ILE A 142 22.73 3.69 -9.46
N ARG A 143 22.52 2.40 -9.76
CA ARG A 143 21.19 1.85 -10.02
C ARG A 143 20.26 1.96 -8.82
N ILE A 144 20.73 1.61 -7.62
CA ILE A 144 19.97 1.76 -6.37
C ILE A 144 19.61 3.23 -6.16
N LYS A 145 20.55 4.16 -6.38
CA LYS A 145 20.33 5.61 -6.27
C LYS A 145 19.18 6.06 -7.16
N ASN A 146 19.10 5.57 -8.39
CA ASN A 146 18.04 5.93 -9.34
C ASN A 146 16.65 5.42 -8.93
N LEU A 147 16.59 4.35 -8.13
CA LEU A 147 15.34 3.79 -7.60
C LEU A 147 14.83 4.49 -6.33
N GLN A 148 15.56 5.48 -5.81
CA GLN A 148 15.23 6.10 -4.52
C GLN A 148 14.07 7.10 -4.60
N PRO A 149 13.27 7.20 -3.52
CA PRO A 149 12.16 8.15 -3.42
C PRO A 149 12.51 9.60 -3.75
N PHE A 150 13.67 10.09 -3.31
CA PHE A 150 14.09 11.49 -3.51
C PHE A 150 14.22 11.92 -4.98
N ASN A 151 14.21 10.98 -5.94
CA ASN A 151 14.22 11.32 -7.37
C ASN A 151 12.84 11.71 -7.90
N ARG A 152 11.77 11.60 -7.10
CA ARG A 152 10.40 11.98 -7.50
C ARG A 152 9.94 13.22 -6.75
N GLN A 153 9.09 14.01 -7.41
CA GLN A 153 8.42 15.16 -6.77
C GLN A 153 7.55 14.72 -5.58
N ASP A 154 6.92 13.55 -5.70
CA ASP A 154 6.13 12.93 -4.64
C ASP A 154 6.92 11.77 -4.02
N ALA A 155 7.94 12.12 -3.23
CA ALA A 155 8.81 11.14 -2.58
C ALA A 155 8.06 10.32 -1.51
N GLU A 156 7.09 10.91 -0.83
CA GLU A 156 6.33 10.26 0.24
C GLU A 156 5.40 9.17 -0.29
N ASN A 157 4.77 9.37 -1.46
CA ASN A 157 3.96 8.33 -2.09
C ASN A 157 4.77 7.37 -2.98
N HIS A 158 6.10 7.47 -2.99
CA HIS A 158 6.95 6.52 -3.70
C HIS A 158 6.72 5.09 -3.18
N ARG A 159 6.55 4.12 -4.09
CA ARG A 159 6.23 2.72 -3.73
C ARG A 159 7.23 2.12 -2.73
N LEU A 160 8.52 2.37 -2.93
CA LEU A 160 9.59 1.92 -2.04
C LEU A 160 9.53 2.61 -0.66
N ALA A 161 9.23 3.91 -0.61
CA ALA A 161 9.07 4.63 0.66
C ALA A 161 7.88 4.08 1.45
N ARG A 162 6.75 3.86 0.79
CA ARG A 162 5.54 3.27 1.40
C ARG A 162 5.78 1.83 1.86
N LEU A 163 6.46 1.01 1.07
CA LEU A 163 6.83 -0.35 1.46
C LEU A 163 7.68 -0.36 2.73
N VAL A 164 8.71 0.49 2.80
CA VAL A 164 9.57 0.59 3.99
C VAL A 164 8.82 1.16 5.19
N LEU A 165 8.00 2.20 4.98
CA LEU A 165 7.16 2.79 6.03
C LEU A 165 6.22 1.73 6.63
N HIS A 166 5.50 1.00 5.79
CA HIS A 166 4.50 0.02 6.25
C HIS A 166 5.14 -1.26 6.80
N THR A 167 6.28 -1.72 6.27
CA THR A 167 7.04 -2.82 6.89
C THR A 167 7.57 -2.42 8.27
N ASN A 168 8.09 -1.21 8.44
CA ASN A 168 8.54 -0.72 9.75
C ASN A 168 7.37 -0.53 10.73
N HIS A 169 6.22 -0.05 10.25
CA HIS A 169 5.01 0.02 11.06
C HIS A 169 4.52 -1.36 11.49
N ALA A 170 4.52 -2.35 10.60
CA ALA A 170 4.18 -3.73 10.97
C ALA A 170 5.11 -4.31 12.05
N LYS A 171 6.39 -3.91 12.08
CA LYS A 171 7.38 -4.35 13.10
C LYS A 171 7.20 -3.69 14.47
N HIS A 172 6.66 -2.47 14.52
CA HIS A 172 6.73 -1.63 15.72
C HIS A 172 5.38 -1.04 16.17
N ARG A 173 4.30 -1.26 15.42
CA ARG A 173 2.97 -0.67 15.65
C ARG A 173 1.87 -1.66 15.29
N THR A 174 0.62 -1.31 15.59
CA THR A 174 -0.58 -2.03 15.13
C THR A 174 -0.49 -2.30 13.63
N PRO A 175 -0.74 -3.53 13.17
CA PRO A 175 -0.59 -3.89 11.77
C PRO A 175 -1.53 -3.03 10.91
N ALA A 176 -1.06 -2.69 9.70
CA ALA A 176 -1.59 -1.65 8.82
C ALA A 176 -3.09 -1.43 9.00
N VAL A 177 -3.49 -0.22 9.40
CA VAL A 177 -4.88 0.14 9.68
C VAL A 177 -5.72 -0.20 8.46
N THR A 178 -6.39 -1.35 8.53
CA THR A 178 -7.37 -1.74 7.55
C THR A 178 -8.66 -1.10 8.01
N ALA A 179 -9.23 -0.25 7.18
CA ALA A 179 -10.40 0.53 7.54
C ALA A 179 -11.53 0.31 6.52
N VAL A 180 -12.75 0.21 7.02
CA VAL A 180 -13.95 0.36 6.19
C VAL A 180 -14.15 1.85 5.95
N ARG A 181 -14.40 2.21 4.69
CA ARG A 181 -14.74 3.57 4.27
C ARG A 181 -15.99 3.52 3.42
N ILE A 182 -16.83 4.55 3.53
CA ILE A 182 -18.01 4.73 2.66
C ILE A 182 -17.60 5.64 1.50
N ALA A 183 -18.02 5.26 0.29
CA ALA A 183 -17.83 6.09 -0.89
C ALA A 183 -18.45 7.47 -0.66
N ALA A 184 -17.74 8.51 -1.05
CA ALA A 184 -18.19 9.88 -0.85
C ALA A 184 -19.55 10.10 -1.53
N MET A 185 -20.57 10.48 -0.75
CA MET A 185 -21.85 10.94 -1.27
C MET A 185 -21.73 12.41 -1.67
N TYR A 186 -22.18 12.74 -2.87
CA TYR A 186 -22.24 14.10 -3.39
C TYR A 186 -23.68 14.41 -3.76
N ASN A 187 -24.09 15.66 -3.52
CA ASN A 187 -25.30 16.16 -4.16
C ASN A 187 -25.10 16.16 -5.67
N GLU A 188 -26.16 15.89 -6.44
CA GLU A 188 -26.10 15.85 -7.90
C GLU A 188 -25.55 17.16 -8.50
N ASN A 189 -25.86 18.30 -7.87
CA ASN A 189 -25.37 19.64 -8.25
C ASN A 189 -23.90 19.90 -7.84
N GLN A 190 -23.31 19.03 -7.04
CA GLN A 190 -21.94 19.11 -6.52
C GLN A 190 -21.12 17.88 -6.96
N MET A 191 -21.60 17.15 -7.96
CA MET A 191 -20.94 15.95 -8.44
C MET A 191 -19.59 16.34 -9.06
N PRO A 192 -18.48 15.84 -8.51
CA PRO A 192 -17.16 16.24 -8.97
C PRO A 192 -16.90 15.68 -10.36
N HIS A 193 -16.36 16.53 -11.24
CA HIS A 193 -16.07 16.17 -12.63
C HIS A 193 -14.95 15.12 -12.78
N SER A 194 -14.15 14.89 -11.73
CA SER A 194 -13.13 13.84 -11.70
C SER A 194 -12.74 13.47 -10.26
N ILE A 195 -12.09 12.31 -10.10
CA ILE A 195 -11.53 11.84 -8.82
C ILE A 195 -10.45 12.80 -8.29
N ALA A 196 -9.69 13.45 -9.18
CA ALA A 196 -8.67 14.42 -8.78
C ALA A 196 -9.26 15.74 -8.25
N ALA A 197 -10.52 16.04 -8.57
CA ALA A 197 -11.25 17.21 -8.07
C ALA A 197 -11.92 16.96 -6.71
N LEU A 198 -11.77 15.77 -6.12
CA LEU A 198 -12.30 15.48 -4.80
C LEU A 198 -11.49 16.25 -3.74
N PRO A 199 -12.16 17.01 -2.84
CA PRO A 199 -11.46 17.58 -1.71
C PRO A 199 -10.83 16.44 -0.89
N PRO A 200 -9.55 16.57 -0.48
CA PRO A 200 -8.89 15.57 0.34
C PRO A 200 -9.68 15.39 1.63
N ARG A 201 -10.18 14.18 1.87
CA ARG A 201 -10.86 13.82 3.10
C ARG A 201 -9.86 13.27 4.10
N PRO A 202 -10.02 13.53 5.40
CA PRO A 202 -9.21 12.89 6.41
C PRO A 202 -9.30 11.37 6.24
N GLU A 203 -8.15 10.70 6.27
CA GLU A 203 -8.01 9.26 6.06
C GLU A 203 -8.47 8.44 7.29
N ALA A 204 -9.55 8.84 7.94
CA ALA A 204 -10.07 8.20 9.14
C ALA A 204 -10.92 6.96 8.79
N PRO A 205 -10.88 5.90 9.63
CA PRO A 205 -11.84 4.80 9.56
C PRO A 205 -13.26 5.27 9.85
N LEU A 206 -14.25 4.61 9.25
CA LEU A 206 -15.66 4.81 9.59
C LEU A 206 -15.92 4.40 11.05
N GLY A 207 -16.49 5.31 11.83
CA GLY A 207 -16.89 5.10 13.22
C GLY A 207 -18.40 4.93 13.40
N VAL A 208 -18.79 4.22 14.45
CA VAL A 208 -20.18 4.24 14.93
C VAL A 208 -20.49 5.65 15.46
N GLY A 209 -21.61 6.21 15.01
CA GLY A 209 -22.04 7.57 15.31
C GLY A 209 -21.66 8.59 14.22
N ASP A 210 -20.87 8.20 13.21
CA ASP A 210 -20.54 9.09 12.09
C ASP A 210 -21.83 9.51 11.35
N ILE A 211 -21.98 10.82 11.11
CA ILE A 211 -23.08 11.38 10.32
C ILE A 211 -22.65 11.41 8.86
N LEU A 212 -23.37 10.68 8.00
CA LEU A 212 -23.07 10.58 6.56
C LEU A 212 -23.81 11.62 5.73
N ALA A 213 -25.02 11.99 6.15
CA ALA A 213 -25.85 12.98 5.48
C ALA A 213 -26.81 13.63 6.48
N GLU A 214 -27.12 14.90 6.26
CA GLU A 214 -28.12 15.65 7.00
C GLU A 214 -29.03 16.36 6.00
N THR A 215 -30.35 16.23 6.16
CA THR A 215 -31.34 16.79 5.24
C THR A 215 -32.40 17.56 6.03
N PRO A 216 -32.67 18.83 5.72
CA PRO A 216 -33.74 19.58 6.37
C PRO A 216 -35.11 18.97 6.11
N ILE A 217 -35.90 18.83 7.17
CA ILE A 217 -37.26 18.31 7.10
C ILE A 217 -38.12 19.28 6.29
N GLY A 218 -38.81 18.78 5.25
CA GLY A 218 -39.71 19.58 4.41
C GLY A 218 -39.11 20.09 3.09
N THR A 219 -37.83 19.82 2.78
CA THR A 219 -37.26 20.13 1.47
C THR A 219 -37.41 18.92 0.53
N PRO A 220 -38.23 18.97 -0.53
CA PRO A 220 -38.32 17.85 -1.47
C PRO A 220 -36.98 17.66 -2.18
N CYS A 221 -36.41 16.45 -2.14
CA CYS A 221 -35.33 16.07 -3.05
C CYS A 221 -35.86 16.19 -4.48
N THR A 222 -35.44 17.23 -5.20
CA THR A 222 -35.81 17.44 -6.59
C THR A 222 -35.18 16.37 -7.46
N ARG A 223 -35.84 15.22 -7.62
CA ARG A 223 -35.59 14.36 -8.79
C ARG A 223 -35.96 15.14 -10.03
N ARG A 224 -34.99 15.67 -10.77
CA ARG A 224 -35.25 16.11 -12.15
C ARG A 224 -35.69 14.89 -12.95
N ARG A 225 -36.99 14.81 -13.25
CA ARG A 225 -37.47 13.92 -14.31
C ARG A 225 -36.78 14.37 -15.60
N ASN A 226 -36.00 13.50 -16.22
CA ASN A 226 -35.48 13.72 -17.56
C ASN A 226 -36.65 14.06 -18.48
N ALA A 227 -36.65 15.27 -19.02
CA ALA A 227 -37.58 15.68 -20.05
C ALA A 227 -37.33 14.84 -21.32
N PRO A 228 -38.38 14.43 -22.07
CA PRO A 228 -38.20 13.63 -23.27
C PRO A 228 -37.50 14.49 -24.32
N VAL A 229 -36.42 13.95 -24.89
CA VAL A 229 -35.76 14.49 -26.07
C VAL A 229 -36.79 14.51 -27.20
N ARG A 230 -37.26 15.70 -27.59
CA ARG A 230 -38.01 15.87 -28.83
C ARG A 230 -37.03 15.73 -29.99
N ARG A 231 -37.34 14.79 -30.88
CA ARG A 231 -36.69 14.59 -32.18
C ARG A 231 -36.87 15.81 -33.07
#